data_AF-A0A2T1LW67-F1
#
_entry.id   AF-A0A2T1LW67-F1
#
_cell.length_a   1.000
_cell.length_b   1.000
_cell.length_c   1.000
_cell.angle_alpha   90.00
_cell.angle_beta   90.00
_cell.angle_gamma   90.00
#
_symmetry.space_group_name_H-M   'P 1'
#
loop_
_entity.id
_entity.type
_entity.pdbx_description
1 polymer ?
#
loop_
_entity_poly.entity_id
_entity_poly.type
_entity_poly.pdbx_seq_one_letter_code
_entity_poly.pdbx_strand_id
1 'polypeptide(L)'
;MEDLIQNSQGKLTNLLQQIEKGQFKKAREWGGADVIITTTPLQPSQSEQNFYPDPATSNIIVITRHAQCLSWLFCQLGSILGWSYDSLTKYAFFSSLAIAALRYQYEHLHLDVKESLTNQEQEILSKILANPEEIAAYQSQPVIISHFGVQIPALMAGDGTQPQGILLAVVHEAEKWLTQINQATEY
;
A
#
# COMPACT_ATOMS: atom_id res chain seq x y z
N MET A 1 4.03 7.43 -26.68
CA MET A 1 3.51 7.60 -25.30
C MET A 1 2.17 6.88 -25.17
N GLU A 2 1.23 7.15 -26.08
CA GLU A 2 -0.03 6.41 -26.24
C GLU A 2 0.17 4.87 -26.28
N ASP A 3 1.14 4.36 -27.06
CA ASP A 3 1.46 2.92 -27.08
C ASP A 3 1.88 2.35 -25.71
N LEU A 4 2.58 3.14 -24.88
CA LEU A 4 3.00 2.70 -23.53
C LEU A 4 1.81 2.66 -22.57
N ILE A 5 0.90 3.63 -22.70
CA ILE A 5 -0.34 3.70 -21.93
C ILE A 5 -1.22 2.49 -22.27
N GLN A 6 -1.48 2.26 -23.56
CA GLN A 6 -2.30 1.14 -24.02
C GLN A 6 -1.71 -0.22 -23.63
N ASN A 7 -0.38 -0.40 -23.78
CA ASN A 7 0.31 -1.60 -23.34
C ASN A 7 0.20 -1.81 -21.82
N SER A 8 0.29 -0.74 -21.04
CA SER A 8 0.17 -0.80 -19.58
C SER A 8 -1.25 -1.13 -19.15
N GLN A 9 -2.27 -0.53 -19.78
CA GLN A 9 -3.68 -0.88 -19.57
C GLN A 9 -3.91 -2.37 -19.80
N GLY A 10 -3.46 -2.91 -20.94
CA GLY A 10 -3.60 -4.34 -21.24
C GLY A 10 -2.92 -5.25 -20.20
N LYS A 11 -1.74 -4.85 -19.71
CA LYS A 11 -1.02 -5.58 -18.64
C LYS A 11 -1.75 -5.50 -17.29
N LEU A 12 -2.31 -4.35 -16.92
CA LEU A 12 -3.10 -4.17 -15.70
C LEU A 12 -4.40 -4.99 -15.75
N THR A 13 -5.11 -4.98 -16.88
CA THR A 13 -6.30 -5.82 -17.08
C THR A 13 -5.97 -7.31 -16.93
N ASN A 14 -4.84 -7.76 -17.48
CA ASN A 14 -4.40 -9.14 -17.32
C ASN A 14 -4.05 -9.46 -15.84
N LEU A 15 -3.36 -8.55 -15.16
CA LEU A 15 -3.02 -8.69 -13.75
C LEU A 15 -4.26 -8.77 -12.85
N LEU A 16 -5.29 -7.94 -13.11
CA LEU A 16 -6.59 -8.01 -12.44
C LEU A 16 -7.21 -9.40 -12.58
N GLN A 17 -7.32 -9.89 -13.81
CA GLN A 17 -7.89 -11.21 -14.09
C GLN A 17 -7.12 -12.35 -13.41
N GLN A 18 -5.79 -12.23 -13.30
CA GLN A 18 -4.98 -13.20 -12.54
C GLN A 18 -5.34 -13.17 -11.05
N ILE A 19 -5.42 -11.98 -10.45
CA ILE A 19 -5.76 -11.82 -9.03
C ILE A 19 -7.16 -12.35 -8.73
N GLU A 20 -8.16 -12.04 -9.56
CA GLU A 20 -9.53 -12.55 -9.42
C GLU A 20 -9.60 -14.07 -9.42
N LYS A 21 -8.77 -14.72 -10.24
CA LYS A 21 -8.64 -16.19 -10.32
C LYS A 21 -7.80 -16.79 -9.20
N GLY A 22 -7.29 -15.97 -8.27
CA GLY A 22 -6.38 -16.43 -7.21
C GLY A 22 -4.96 -16.74 -7.69
N GLN A 23 -4.57 -16.26 -8.87
CA GLN A 23 -3.29 -16.54 -9.53
C GLN A 23 -2.26 -15.47 -9.21
N PHE A 24 -1.93 -15.32 -7.92
CA PHE A 24 -0.85 -14.44 -7.45
C PHE A 24 0.24 -15.26 -6.78
N LYS A 25 1.44 -14.67 -6.68
CA LYS A 25 2.59 -15.31 -6.03
C LYS A 25 2.92 -14.59 -4.73
N LYS A 26 3.84 -15.19 -3.98
CA LYS A 26 4.50 -14.57 -2.83
C LYS A 26 5.85 -14.04 -3.26
N ALA A 27 6.22 -12.87 -2.75
CA ALA A 27 7.57 -12.34 -2.82
C ALA A 27 8.15 -12.18 -1.41
N ARG A 28 9.42 -11.79 -1.33
CA ARG A 28 9.94 -11.23 -0.10
C ARG A 28 9.11 -10.01 0.29
N GLU A 29 8.92 -9.81 1.58
CA GLU A 29 8.36 -8.58 2.14
C GLU A 29 9.07 -7.33 1.58
N TRP A 30 8.31 -6.25 1.43
CA TRP A 30 8.74 -5.05 0.72
C TRP A 30 9.40 -4.05 1.65
N GLY A 31 10.50 -3.45 1.18
CA GLY A 31 11.11 -2.26 1.76
C GLY A 31 11.69 -1.41 0.64
N GLY A 32 11.12 -0.21 0.44
CA GLY A 32 11.58 0.70 -0.60
C GLY A 32 10.54 1.75 -0.96
N ALA A 33 11.00 2.85 -1.57
CA ALA A 33 10.17 4.01 -1.91
C ALA A 33 9.37 4.56 -0.70
N ASP A 34 10.03 4.61 0.47
CA ASP A 34 9.46 5.02 1.77
C ASP A 34 8.25 4.21 2.25
N VAL A 35 8.08 3.01 1.69
CA VAL A 35 7.05 2.04 2.07
C VAL A 35 7.70 0.79 2.64
N ILE A 36 7.13 0.30 3.75
CA ILE A 36 7.41 -1.05 4.27
C ILE A 36 6.12 -1.88 4.23
N ILE A 37 6.21 -3.13 3.75
CA ILE A 37 5.11 -4.10 3.81
C ILE A 37 5.61 -5.35 4.50
N THR A 38 5.07 -5.64 5.69
CA THR A 38 5.55 -6.75 6.53
C THR A 38 4.43 -7.47 7.25
N THR A 39 4.67 -8.73 7.59
CA THR A 39 3.80 -9.50 8.51
C THR A 39 4.07 -9.15 9.96
N THR A 40 5.23 -8.57 10.28
CA THR A 40 5.73 -8.41 11.64
C THR A 40 5.66 -6.94 12.07
N PRO A 41 5.00 -6.60 13.19
CA PRO A 41 5.09 -5.26 13.73
C PRO A 41 6.54 -4.89 14.06
N LEU A 42 6.98 -3.73 13.54
CA LEU A 42 8.34 -3.24 13.71
C LEU A 42 8.45 -2.51 15.05
N GLN A 43 9.49 -2.81 15.82
CA GLN A 43 9.86 -1.99 16.97
C GLN A 43 10.83 -0.88 16.52
N PRO A 44 10.73 0.34 17.09
CA PRO A 44 11.58 1.48 16.71
C PRO A 44 13.10 1.24 16.83
N SER A 45 13.53 0.18 17.52
CA SER A 45 14.94 -0.15 17.77
C SER A 45 15.52 -1.24 16.86
N GLN A 46 14.77 -1.76 15.90
CA GLN A 46 15.22 -2.88 15.03
C GLN A 46 15.82 -2.42 13.68
N SER A 47 16.06 -1.13 13.50
CA SER A 47 16.48 -0.52 12.23
C SER A 47 17.93 -0.79 11.83
N GLU A 48 18.82 -1.17 12.76
CA GLU A 48 20.26 -1.32 12.44
C GLU A 48 20.63 -2.68 11.82
N GLN A 49 19.75 -3.70 11.88
CA GLN A 49 20.10 -5.07 11.46
C GLN A 49 19.25 -5.63 10.31
N ASN A 50 18.24 -4.90 9.82
CA ASN A 50 17.27 -5.44 8.88
C ASN A 50 17.36 -4.81 7.48
N PHE A 51 16.97 -5.60 6.48
CA PHE A 51 16.88 -5.24 5.06
C PHE A 51 15.87 -4.13 4.75
N TYR A 52 15.16 -3.62 5.77
CA TYR A 52 14.15 -2.59 5.63
C TYR A 52 14.75 -1.23 5.98
N PRO A 53 14.32 -0.15 5.30
CA PRO A 53 14.61 1.20 5.76
C PRO A 53 14.15 1.38 7.21
N ASP A 54 14.80 2.28 7.94
CA ASP A 54 14.43 2.62 9.30
C ASP A 54 12.92 2.94 9.35
N PRO A 55 12.13 2.34 10.26
CA PRO A 55 10.74 2.74 10.48
C PRO A 55 10.59 4.25 10.72
N ALA A 56 11.63 4.91 11.25
CA ALA A 56 11.66 6.36 11.43
C ALA A 56 11.80 7.16 10.12
N THR A 57 12.34 6.57 9.06
CA THR A 57 12.49 7.22 7.74
C THR A 57 11.47 6.74 6.71
N SER A 58 10.72 5.68 7.02
CA SER A 58 9.63 5.19 6.18
C SER A 58 8.36 5.96 6.46
N ASN A 59 7.79 6.57 5.42
CA ASN A 59 6.59 7.37 5.56
C ASN A 59 5.35 6.51 5.74
N ILE A 60 5.32 5.27 5.22
CA ILE A 60 4.14 4.39 5.30
C ILE A 60 4.54 2.95 5.63
N ILE A 61 3.90 2.37 6.65
CA ILE A 61 4.11 0.97 7.05
C ILE A 61 2.78 0.21 6.94
N VAL A 62 2.76 -0.87 6.16
CA VAL A 62 1.62 -1.77 5.97
C VAL A 62 1.90 -3.09 6.68
N ILE A 63 1.24 -3.32 7.82
CA ILE A 63 1.33 -4.58 8.56
C ILE A 63 0.15 -5.47 8.18
N THR A 64 0.42 -6.62 7.56
CA THR A 64 -0.63 -7.53 7.09
C THR A 64 -0.15 -8.97 6.95
N ARG A 65 -1.01 -9.95 7.26
CA ARG A 65 -0.74 -11.37 7.02
C ARG A 65 -0.51 -11.68 5.53
N HIS A 66 -1.00 -10.82 4.64
CA HIS A 66 -0.89 -10.94 3.19
C HIS A 66 0.37 -10.25 2.62
N ALA A 67 1.33 -9.85 3.47
CA ALA A 67 2.44 -8.97 3.09
C ALA A 67 3.25 -9.50 1.91
N GLN A 68 3.50 -10.80 1.84
CA GLN A 68 4.25 -11.41 0.75
C GLN A 68 3.52 -11.34 -0.61
N CYS A 69 2.19 -11.51 -0.60
CA CYS A 69 1.39 -11.40 -1.83
C CYS A 69 1.27 -9.94 -2.26
N LEU A 70 1.11 -9.03 -1.30
CA LEU A 70 1.07 -7.59 -1.55
C LEU A 70 2.42 -7.07 -2.07
N SER A 71 3.53 -7.56 -1.52
CA SER A 71 4.88 -7.23 -1.99
C SER A 71 5.13 -7.76 -3.41
N TRP A 72 4.62 -8.94 -3.74
CA TRP A 72 4.65 -9.44 -5.12
C TRP A 72 3.91 -8.50 -6.06
N LEU A 73 2.74 -8.00 -5.65
CA LEU A 73 1.97 -7.06 -6.45
C LEU A 73 2.73 -5.74 -6.68
N PHE A 74 3.39 -5.20 -5.66
CA PHE A 74 4.24 -4.02 -5.78
C PHE A 74 5.34 -4.22 -6.84
N CYS A 75 5.98 -5.40 -6.86
CA CYS A 75 6.94 -5.75 -7.92
C CYS A 75 6.29 -5.77 -9.32
N GLN A 76 5.09 -6.37 -9.46
CA GLN A 76 4.40 -6.40 -10.75
C GLN A 76 4.04 -4.99 -11.23
N LEU A 77 3.46 -4.17 -10.36
CA LEU A 77 3.05 -2.81 -10.68
C LEU A 77 4.26 -1.93 -11.02
N GLY A 78 5.36 -2.05 -10.27
CA GLY A 78 6.61 -1.37 -10.61
C GLY A 78 7.18 -1.81 -11.96
N SER A 79 7.04 -3.08 -12.33
CA SER A 79 7.45 -3.56 -13.66
C SER A 79 6.54 -3.08 -14.79
N ILE A 80 5.24 -2.91 -14.54
CA ILE A 80 4.25 -2.48 -15.55
C ILE A 80 4.31 -0.96 -15.76
N LEU A 81 4.34 -0.21 -14.66
CA LEU A 81 4.24 1.25 -14.64
C LEU A 81 5.57 1.94 -14.40
N GLY A 82 6.69 1.22 -14.37
CA GLY A 82 8.02 1.78 -14.11
C GLY A 82 8.50 2.83 -15.12
N TRP A 83 7.91 2.87 -16.31
CA TRP A 83 8.16 3.91 -17.30
C TRP A 83 7.42 5.22 -17.00
N SER A 84 6.43 5.19 -16.10
CA SER A 84 5.50 6.29 -15.85
C SER A 84 5.89 7.20 -14.69
N TYR A 85 6.99 6.89 -14.01
CA TYR A 85 7.55 7.69 -12.94
C TYR A 85 9.08 7.74 -13.06
N ASP A 86 9.68 8.75 -12.44
CA ASP A 86 11.11 8.94 -12.32
C ASP A 86 11.61 8.65 -10.88
N SER A 87 12.85 9.02 -10.57
CA SER A 87 13.43 8.80 -9.25
C SER A 87 12.71 9.52 -8.11
N LEU A 88 11.97 10.60 -8.37
CA LEU A 88 11.27 11.39 -7.36
C LEU A 88 9.79 11.02 -7.28
N THR A 89 9.12 10.88 -8.42
CA THR A 89 7.69 10.56 -8.49
C THR A 89 7.37 9.11 -8.14
N LYS A 90 8.37 8.19 -8.15
CA LYS A 90 8.19 6.81 -7.66
C LYS A 90 7.70 6.75 -6.21
N TYR A 91 8.11 7.70 -5.36
CA TYR A 91 7.73 7.71 -3.94
C TYR A 91 6.23 7.99 -3.80
N ALA A 92 5.69 8.93 -4.58
CA ALA A 92 4.26 9.21 -4.61
C ALA A 92 3.46 8.01 -5.14
N PHE A 93 3.94 7.35 -6.20
CA PHE A 93 3.31 6.16 -6.75
C PHE A 93 3.23 5.01 -5.73
N PHE A 94 4.35 4.59 -5.14
CA PHE A 94 4.32 3.47 -4.19
C PHE A 94 3.60 3.83 -2.89
N SER A 95 3.63 5.10 -2.47
CA SER A 95 2.87 5.59 -1.33
C SER A 95 1.35 5.48 -1.56
N SER A 96 0.86 5.85 -2.74
CA SER A 96 -0.58 5.73 -3.04
C SER A 96 -1.05 4.28 -3.03
N LEU A 97 -0.25 3.35 -3.56
CA LEU A 97 -0.52 1.92 -3.49
C LEU A 97 -0.61 1.42 -2.03
N ALA A 98 0.32 1.88 -1.18
CA ALA A 98 0.35 1.49 0.23
C ALA A 98 -0.87 2.05 0.99
N ILE A 99 -1.26 3.29 0.71
CA ILE A 99 -2.48 3.90 1.26
C ILE A 99 -3.71 3.11 0.82
N ALA A 100 -3.82 2.71 -0.45
CA ALA A 100 -4.94 1.90 -0.93
C ALA A 100 -5.05 0.56 -0.19
N ALA A 101 -3.91 -0.09 0.08
CA ALA A 101 -3.88 -1.31 0.88
C ALA A 101 -4.39 -1.07 2.32
N LEU A 102 -3.92 -0.01 2.98
CA LEU A 102 -4.33 0.36 4.34
C LEU A 102 -5.81 0.73 4.41
N ARG A 103 -6.32 1.47 3.43
CA ARG A 103 -7.74 1.82 3.32
C ARG A 103 -8.61 0.56 3.23
N TYR A 104 -8.21 -0.39 2.38
CA TYR A 104 -8.92 -1.67 2.28
C TYR A 104 -8.95 -2.41 3.62
N GLN A 105 -7.80 -2.52 4.30
CA GLN A 105 -7.73 -3.15 5.63
C GLN A 105 -8.64 -2.44 6.64
N TYR A 106 -8.68 -1.11 6.63
CA TYR A 106 -9.53 -0.32 7.52
C TYR A 106 -11.02 -0.49 7.23
N GLU A 107 -11.43 -0.47 5.97
CA GLU A 107 -12.84 -0.66 5.61
C GLU A 107 -13.36 -2.02 6.06
N HIS A 108 -12.51 -3.05 5.97
CA HIS A 108 -12.84 -4.44 6.27
C HIS A 108 -12.44 -4.88 7.70
N LEU A 109 -11.97 -3.95 8.52
CA LEU A 109 -11.78 -4.15 9.95
C LEU A 109 -13.14 -4.28 10.64
N HIS A 110 -13.27 -5.31 11.50
CA HIS A 110 -14.45 -5.50 12.35
C HIS A 110 -14.70 -4.27 13.23
N LEU A 111 -15.97 -3.94 13.46
CA LEU A 111 -16.40 -2.76 14.22
C LEU A 111 -15.78 -2.72 15.62
N ASP A 112 -15.65 -3.87 16.25
CA ASP A 112 -15.08 -4.06 17.58
C ASP A 112 -13.60 -3.61 17.65
N VAL A 113 -12.87 -3.75 16.53
CA VAL A 113 -11.49 -3.25 16.40
C VAL A 113 -11.48 -1.76 16.11
N LYS A 114 -12.44 -1.23 15.33
CA LYS A 114 -12.57 0.21 15.05
C LYS A 114 -12.89 1.01 16.32
N GLU A 115 -13.71 0.47 17.21
CA GLU A 115 -14.04 1.07 18.51
C GLU A 115 -12.88 1.00 19.52
N SER A 116 -11.93 0.09 19.31
CA SER A 116 -10.71 -0.03 20.11
C SER A 116 -9.61 0.95 19.68
N LEU A 117 -9.79 1.67 18.56
CA LEU A 117 -8.86 2.69 18.09
C LEU A 117 -8.97 3.94 18.97
N THR A 118 -7.83 4.54 19.28
CA THR A 118 -7.81 5.82 20.00
C THR A 118 -8.38 6.95 19.12
N ASN A 119 -8.85 8.03 19.75
CA ASN A 119 -9.36 9.21 19.02
C ASN A 119 -8.32 9.81 18.05
N GLN A 120 -7.04 9.77 18.40
CA GLN A 120 -5.95 10.24 17.54
C GLN A 120 -5.76 9.34 16.32
N GLU A 121 -5.89 8.02 16.49
CA GLU A 121 -5.82 7.06 15.37
C GLU A 121 -7.04 7.19 14.46
N GLN A 122 -8.24 7.35 15.03
CA GLN A 122 -9.44 7.64 14.25
C GLN A 122 -9.31 8.97 13.48
N GLU A 123 -8.69 9.98 14.08
CA GLU A 123 -8.43 11.26 13.44
C GLU A 123 -7.40 11.14 12.29
N ILE A 124 -6.28 10.45 12.51
CA ILE A 124 -5.28 10.19 11.46
C ILE A 124 -5.89 9.37 10.33
N LEU A 125 -6.64 8.31 10.65
CA LEU A 125 -7.29 7.44 9.66
C LEU A 125 -8.37 8.18 8.89
N SER A 126 -9.19 8.99 9.54
CA SER A 126 -10.20 9.80 8.86
C SER A 126 -9.55 10.81 7.91
N LYS A 127 -8.42 11.42 8.27
CA LYS A 127 -7.65 12.29 7.38
C LYS A 127 -7.05 11.54 6.19
N ILE A 128 -6.47 10.35 6.43
CA ILE A 128 -5.93 9.48 5.38
C ILE A 128 -7.03 9.05 4.39
N LEU A 129 -8.23 8.76 4.90
CA LEU A 129 -9.38 8.38 4.07
C LEU A 129 -9.97 9.57 3.30
N ALA A 130 -10.00 10.76 3.92
CA ALA A 130 -10.58 11.96 3.34
C ALA A 130 -9.72 12.62 2.25
N ASN A 131 -8.38 12.66 2.42
CA ASN A 131 -7.48 13.35 1.49
C ASN A 131 -6.12 12.62 1.37
N PRO A 132 -5.94 11.73 0.38
CA PRO A 132 -4.67 11.02 0.18
C PRO A 132 -3.53 11.95 -0.27
N GLU A 133 -3.84 13.05 -0.96
CA GLU A 133 -2.86 14.00 -1.50
C GLU A 133 -2.24 14.92 -0.42
N GLU A 134 -2.93 15.16 0.69
CA GLU A 134 -2.38 15.95 1.81
C GLU A 134 -1.25 15.23 2.55
N ILE A 135 -1.15 13.89 2.44
CA ILE A 135 -0.09 13.11 3.09
C ILE A 135 1.29 13.44 2.52
N ALA A 136 1.38 13.80 1.23
CA ALA A 136 2.62 14.26 0.63
C ALA A 136 3.16 15.56 1.27
N ALA A 137 2.30 16.33 1.95
CA ALA A 137 2.67 17.52 2.72
C ALA A 137 3.06 17.22 4.18
N TYR A 138 2.79 16.01 4.70
CA TYR A 138 3.17 15.57 6.04
C TYR A 138 4.58 14.95 6.07
N GLN A 139 5.55 15.57 5.39
CA GLN A 139 6.97 15.14 5.28
C GLN A 139 7.76 15.13 6.59
N SER A 140 7.11 15.33 7.73
CA SER A 140 7.77 15.55 9.03
C SER A 140 7.44 14.49 10.08
N GLN A 141 6.52 13.56 9.81
CA GLN A 141 6.21 12.45 10.70
C GLN A 141 5.88 11.20 9.89
N PRO A 142 6.49 10.04 10.17
CA PRO A 142 6.12 8.81 9.50
C PRO A 142 4.64 8.53 9.81
N VAL A 143 3.82 8.34 8.77
CA VAL A 143 2.44 7.87 8.90
C VAL A 143 2.52 6.38 9.23
N ILE A 144 2.85 6.15 10.48
CA ILE A 144 2.92 4.84 11.10
C ILE A 144 1.48 4.44 11.39
N ILE A 145 0.86 3.62 10.53
CA ILE A 145 -0.16 2.67 11.00
C ILE A 145 0.56 1.43 11.56
N SER A 146 1.58 1.65 12.40
CA SER A 146 1.87 0.73 13.49
C SER A 146 1.02 1.21 14.65
N HIS A 147 0.02 0.41 14.99
CA HIS A 147 -0.63 0.50 16.27
C HIS A 147 0.46 0.54 17.35
N PHE A 148 0.62 1.70 18.00
CA PHE A 148 1.55 1.91 19.11
C PHE A 148 1.12 0.99 20.25
N GLY A 149 1.82 -0.14 20.43
CA GLY A 149 1.84 -0.89 21.69
C GLY A 149 0.65 -1.79 22.01
N VAL A 150 -0.36 -1.93 21.14
CA VAL A 150 -1.38 -2.97 21.32
C VAL A 150 -0.87 -4.27 20.70
N GLN A 151 -0.79 -5.34 21.50
CA GLN A 151 -0.52 -6.67 20.98
C GLN A 151 -1.51 -6.97 19.84
N ILE A 152 -0.98 -7.42 18.70
CA ILE A 152 -1.72 -7.72 17.46
C ILE A 152 -2.23 -9.17 17.40
N PRO A 153 -2.98 -9.72 18.39
CA PRO A 153 -3.83 -10.87 18.09
C PRO A 153 -5.11 -10.47 17.34
N ALA A 154 -5.70 -9.31 17.63
CA ALA A 154 -7.06 -8.98 17.18
C ALA A 154 -7.19 -8.76 15.66
N LEU A 155 -6.21 -8.10 15.02
CA LEU A 155 -6.15 -7.90 13.57
C LEU A 155 -5.75 -9.18 12.80
N MET A 156 -5.12 -10.14 13.47
CA MET A 156 -4.66 -11.41 12.88
C MET A 156 -5.71 -12.53 13.01
N ALA A 157 -6.65 -12.42 13.96
CA ALA A 157 -7.56 -13.50 14.34
C ALA A 157 -8.94 -13.50 13.66
N GLY A 158 -9.40 -12.40 13.05
CA GLY A 158 -10.81 -12.25 12.65
C GLY A 158 -11.12 -12.04 11.17
N ASP A 159 -10.11 -11.82 10.34
CA ASP A 159 -10.30 -11.49 8.92
C ASP A 159 -10.40 -12.80 8.13
N GLY A 160 -11.60 -13.18 7.69
CA GLY A 160 -11.81 -14.21 6.67
C GLY A 160 -11.46 -13.71 5.26
N THR A 161 -10.84 -12.54 5.15
CA THR A 161 -10.68 -11.78 3.91
C THR A 161 -9.54 -12.39 3.10
N GLN A 162 -9.94 -13.01 1.99
CA GLN A 162 -8.98 -13.59 1.06
C GLN A 162 -8.05 -12.48 0.51
N PRO A 163 -6.77 -12.77 0.26
CA PRO A 163 -5.79 -11.77 -0.22
C PRO A 163 -6.24 -11.02 -1.49
N GLN A 164 -7.16 -11.57 -2.28
CA GLN A 164 -7.68 -10.96 -3.50
C GLN A 164 -8.22 -9.55 -3.25
N GLY A 165 -8.96 -9.32 -2.17
CA GLY A 165 -9.59 -8.01 -1.94
C GLY A 165 -8.58 -6.86 -1.82
N ILE A 166 -7.56 -7.03 -0.97
CA ILE A 166 -6.49 -6.03 -0.79
C ILE A 166 -5.67 -5.86 -2.07
N LEU A 167 -5.44 -6.94 -2.83
CA LEU A 167 -4.70 -6.89 -4.08
C LEU A 167 -5.48 -6.14 -5.17
N LEU A 168 -6.80 -6.38 -5.29
CA LEU A 168 -7.66 -5.68 -6.25
C LEU A 168 -7.75 -4.18 -5.95
N ALA A 169 -7.90 -3.80 -4.68
CA ALA A 169 -7.92 -2.40 -4.27
C ALA A 169 -6.66 -1.65 -4.70
N VAL A 170 -5.49 -2.30 -4.58
CA VAL A 170 -4.20 -1.73 -4.96
C VAL A 170 -4.04 -1.65 -6.48
N VAL A 171 -4.53 -2.61 -7.25
CA VAL A 171 -4.49 -2.51 -8.72
C VAL A 171 -5.40 -1.39 -9.23
N HIS A 172 -6.60 -1.22 -8.67
CA HIS A 172 -7.46 -0.10 -9.03
C HIS A 172 -6.79 1.26 -8.76
N GLU A 173 -5.99 1.37 -7.70
CA GLU A 173 -5.22 2.59 -7.44
C GLU A 173 -4.15 2.82 -8.52
N ALA A 174 -3.49 1.75 -9.00
CA ALA A 174 -2.55 1.84 -10.11
C ALA A 174 -3.23 2.24 -11.44
N GLU A 175 -4.47 1.82 -11.68
CA GLU A 175 -5.26 2.25 -12.84
C GLU A 175 -5.62 3.74 -12.79
N LYS A 176 -5.94 4.28 -11.60
CA LYS A 176 -6.14 5.72 -11.41
C LYS A 176 -4.89 6.51 -11.75
N TRP A 177 -3.72 6.05 -11.27
CA TRP A 177 -2.43 6.67 -11.60
C TRP A 177 -2.21 6.74 -13.12
N LEU A 178 -2.43 5.63 -13.83
CA LEU A 178 -2.29 5.59 -15.28
C LEU A 178 -3.29 6.52 -15.99
N THR A 179 -4.51 6.63 -15.47
CA THR A 179 -5.55 7.54 -15.98
C THR A 179 -5.14 9.01 -15.83
N GLN A 180 -4.58 9.37 -14.68
CA GLN A 180 -4.07 10.74 -14.43
C GLN A 180 -2.95 11.10 -15.41
N ILE A 181 -2.04 10.16 -15.70
CA ILE A 181 -0.98 10.37 -16.70
C ILE A 181 -1.58 10.57 -18.08
N ASN A 182 -2.55 9.73 -18.50
CA ASN A 182 -3.16 9.87 -19.82
C ASN A 182 -3.81 11.25 -19.98
N GLN A 183 -4.56 11.70 -18.97
CA GLN A 183 -5.17 13.03 -18.95
C GLN A 183 -4.14 14.16 -19.02
N ALA A 184 -2.99 14.02 -18.33
CA ALA A 184 -1.92 15.01 -18.38
C ALA A 184 -1.20 15.07 -19.73
N THR A 185 -1.28 14.01 -20.54
CA THR A 185 -0.63 13.93 -21.87
C THR A 185 -1.52 14.39 -23.03
N GLU A 186 -2.81 14.62 -22.78
CA GLU A 186 -3.77 15.12 -23.77
C GLU A 186 -3.77 16.66 -23.89
N TYR A 187 -2.93 17.37 -23.10
CA TYR A 187 -2.73 18.82 -23.11
C TYR A 187 -1.33 19.20 -23.60
#